data_AF-A0A3S4JTY2-F1
#
_entry.id   AF-A0A3S4JTY2-F1
#
_cell.length_a   1.000
_cell.length_b   1.000
_cell.length_c   1.000
_cell.angle_alpha   90.00
_cell.angle_beta   90.00
_cell.angle_gamma   90.00
#
_symmetry.space_group_name_H-M   'P 1'
#
loop_
_entity.id
_entity.type
_entity.pdbx_description
1 polymer ?
#
loop_
_entity_poly.entity_id
_entity_poly.type
_entity_poly.pdbx_seq_one_letter_code
_entity_poly.pdbx_strand_id
1 'polypeptide(L)'
;MIQRHHLQLVGIHMHIGSGVDYAHLEQVCGAMVRQVLEFGQDLQAISAGGGLSIPYQQGEEAVDTEHYYGLWNAAREQIARHLGHPVKLEIEPGRFLVAQAGVLITQVRSVNKWVAATLCWLMPGSTI
;
A
#
# COMPACT_ATOMS: atom_id res chain seq x y z
N MET A 1 -6.44 -27.57 -2.41
CA MET A 1 -7.69 -26.79 -2.40
C MET A 1 -8.14 -26.44 -3.81
N ILE A 2 -7.30 -25.78 -4.61
CA ILE A 2 -7.59 -25.39 -6.01
C ILE A 2 -8.06 -26.58 -6.84
N GLN A 3 -7.25 -27.63 -6.94
CA GLN A 3 -7.58 -28.84 -7.70
C GLN A 3 -8.84 -29.56 -7.17
N ARG A 4 -9.01 -29.59 -5.84
CA ARG A 4 -10.16 -30.25 -5.19
C ARG A 4 -11.50 -29.57 -5.51
N HIS A 5 -11.48 -28.26 -5.73
CA HIS A 5 -12.69 -27.45 -5.93
C HIS A 5 -12.79 -26.84 -7.32
N HIS A 6 -11.91 -27.23 -8.25
CA HIS A 6 -11.83 -26.69 -9.62
C HIS A 6 -11.78 -25.16 -9.66
N LEU A 7 -11.05 -24.55 -8.72
CA LEU A 7 -10.88 -23.09 -8.70
C LEU A 7 -9.91 -22.68 -9.79
N GLN A 8 -10.15 -21.50 -10.37
CA GLN A 8 -9.21 -20.86 -11.29
C GLN A 8 -8.33 -19.89 -10.50
N LEU A 9 -7.03 -20.13 -10.50
CA LEU A 9 -6.07 -19.19 -9.92
C LEU A 9 -5.86 -18.03 -10.90
N VAL A 10 -6.32 -16.84 -10.51
CA VAL A 10 -6.15 -15.63 -11.33
C VAL A 10 -4.85 -14.91 -10.99
N GLY A 11 -4.51 -14.85 -9.71
CA GLY A 11 -3.33 -14.11 -9.27
C GLY A 11 -3.02 -14.32 -7.80
N ILE A 12 -1.86 -13.80 -7.40
CA ILE A 12 -1.38 -13.81 -6.01
C ILE A 12 -1.24 -12.36 -5.54
N HIS A 13 -1.66 -12.11 -4.31
CA HIS A 13 -1.69 -10.79 -3.70
C HIS A 13 -0.91 -10.81 -2.39
N MET A 14 -0.10 -9.77 -2.14
CA MET A 14 0.52 -9.53 -0.83
C MET A 14 0.25 -8.08 -0.40
N HIS A 15 -0.24 -7.90 0.83
CA HIS A 15 -0.41 -6.58 1.46
C HIS A 15 0.35 -6.53 2.78
N ILE A 16 1.46 -5.79 2.80
CA ILE A 16 2.31 -5.64 3.98
C ILE A 16 2.38 -4.17 4.42
N GLY A 17 2.39 -3.24 3.46
CA GLY A 17 2.44 -1.80 3.72
C GLY A 17 3.81 -1.33 4.18
N SER A 18 4.68 -0.98 3.23
CA SER A 18 6.08 -0.61 3.48
C SER A 18 6.29 0.89 3.75
N GLY A 19 5.30 1.76 3.51
CA GLY A 19 5.52 3.21 3.54
C GLY A 19 6.66 3.61 2.59
N VAL A 20 7.68 4.31 3.12
CA VAL A 20 8.92 4.71 2.41
C VAL A 20 10.11 3.76 2.67
N ASP A 21 9.92 2.62 3.34
CA ASP A 21 11.01 1.65 3.53
C ASP A 21 11.17 0.78 2.26
N TYR A 22 12.06 1.23 1.38
CA TYR A 22 12.35 0.53 0.12
C TYR A 22 13.12 -0.78 0.33
N ALA A 23 13.91 -0.91 1.40
CA ALA A 23 14.60 -2.16 1.71
C ALA A 23 13.58 -3.24 2.11
N HIS A 24 12.58 -2.84 2.90
CA HIS A 24 11.46 -3.73 3.22
C HIS A 24 10.65 -4.08 1.96
N LEU A 25 10.38 -3.10 1.08
CA LEU A 25 9.68 -3.32 -0.18
C LEU A 25 10.41 -4.35 -1.08
N GLU A 26 11.73 -4.27 -1.18
CA GLU A 26 12.54 -5.23 -1.94
C GLU A 26 12.41 -6.65 -1.38
N GLN A 27 12.40 -6.80 -0.06
CA GLN A 27 12.16 -8.10 0.60
C GLN A 27 10.78 -8.67 0.25
N VAL A 28 9.75 -7.82 0.20
CA VAL A 28 8.38 -8.23 -0.18
C VAL A 28 8.34 -8.66 -1.64
N CYS A 29 8.95 -7.90 -2.56
CA CYS A 29 9.07 -8.27 -3.96
C CYS A 29 9.78 -9.63 -4.12
N GLY A 30 10.90 -9.84 -3.42
CA GLY A 30 11.63 -11.11 -3.44
C GLY A 30 10.82 -12.27 -2.87
N ALA A 31 10.02 -12.03 -1.83
CA ALA A 31 9.11 -13.04 -1.28
C ALA A 31 7.99 -13.40 -2.26
N MET A 32 7.38 -12.42 -2.94
CA MET A 32 6.37 -12.65 -3.98
C MET A 32 6.93 -13.55 -5.09
N VAL A 33 8.09 -13.18 -5.66
CA VAL A 33 8.74 -13.97 -6.70
C VAL A 33 8.98 -15.40 -6.24
N ARG A 34 9.58 -15.57 -5.05
CA ARG A 34 9.87 -16.89 -4.50
C ARG A 34 8.61 -17.73 -4.36
N GLN A 35 7.54 -17.16 -3.80
CA GLN A 35 6.27 -17.86 -3.62
C GLN A 35 5.65 -18.28 -4.95
N VAL A 36 5.66 -17.42 -5.97
CA VAL A 36 5.12 -17.79 -7.30
C VAL A 36 5.91 -18.93 -7.92
N LEU A 37 7.25 -18.87 -7.86
CA LEU A 37 8.15 -19.88 -8.42
C LEU A 37 8.01 -21.23 -7.68
N GLU A 38 7.94 -21.22 -6.35
CA GLU A 38 7.77 -22.42 -5.53
C GLU A 38 6.38 -23.03 -5.68
N PHE A 39 5.34 -22.20 -5.89
CA PHE A 39 3.98 -22.69 -6.04
C PHE A 39 3.76 -23.44 -7.35
N GLY A 40 4.47 -23.06 -8.42
CA GLY A 40 4.48 -23.78 -9.69
C GLY A 40 3.10 -23.90 -10.35
N GLN A 41 2.19 -22.96 -10.09
CA GLN A 41 0.90 -22.84 -10.75
C GLN A 41 0.90 -21.63 -11.67
N ASP A 42 0.18 -21.74 -12.78
CA ASP A 42 -0.01 -20.62 -13.70
C ASP A 42 -0.90 -19.52 -13.10
N LEU A 43 -0.61 -18.27 -13.41
CA LEU A 43 -1.38 -17.10 -12.96
C LEU A 43 -1.30 -15.95 -13.96
N GLN A 44 -2.29 -15.06 -13.93
CA GLN A 44 -2.43 -13.95 -14.87
C GLN A 44 -2.02 -12.60 -14.28
N ALA A 45 -2.00 -12.48 -12.95
CA ALA A 45 -1.72 -11.23 -12.26
C ALA A 45 -0.99 -11.42 -10.92
N ILE A 46 -0.21 -10.41 -10.54
CA ILE A 46 0.24 -10.22 -9.16
C ILE A 46 -0.23 -8.86 -8.64
N SER A 47 -0.55 -8.77 -7.36
CA SER A 47 -0.87 -7.50 -6.69
C SER A 47 0.18 -7.15 -5.65
N ALA A 48 0.67 -5.91 -5.74
CA ALA A 48 1.55 -5.27 -4.77
C ALA A 48 0.85 -4.90 -3.46
N GLY A 49 -0.48 -5.03 -3.43
CA GLY A 49 -1.29 -4.47 -2.36
C GLY A 49 -1.14 -2.95 -2.28
N GLY A 50 -1.22 -2.41 -1.07
CA GLY A 50 -1.19 -0.98 -0.83
C GLY A 50 -0.15 -0.58 0.21
N GLY A 51 -0.47 0.48 0.95
CA GLY A 51 0.36 0.94 2.07
C GLY A 51 1.44 1.95 1.70
N LEU A 52 1.35 2.54 0.51
CA LEU A 52 2.03 3.78 0.15
C LEU A 52 1.74 4.83 1.23
N SER A 53 2.79 5.41 1.80
CA SER A 53 2.69 6.48 2.80
C SER A 53 2.52 7.84 2.13
N ILE A 54 2.04 8.80 2.91
CA ILE A 54 1.97 10.21 2.56
C ILE A 54 2.64 11.01 3.69
N PRO A 55 3.24 12.16 3.39
CA PRO A 55 3.74 13.05 4.43
C PRO A 55 2.54 13.70 5.15
N TYR A 56 2.47 13.48 6.47
CA TYR A 56 1.52 14.15 7.37
C TYR A 56 2.10 15.41 7.99
N GLN A 57 3.42 15.43 8.23
CA GLN A 57 4.14 16.58 8.75
C GLN A 57 4.98 17.24 7.66
N GLN A 58 5.23 18.55 7.82
CA GLN A 58 6.16 19.25 6.94
C GLN A 58 7.56 18.66 7.08
N GLY A 59 8.19 18.34 5.95
CA GLY A 59 9.53 17.76 5.89
C GLY A 59 9.57 16.23 5.93
N GLU A 60 8.43 15.53 6.05
CA GLU A 60 8.37 14.10 5.84
C GLU A 60 8.53 13.75 4.36
N GLU A 61 9.15 12.60 4.09
CA GLU A 61 9.40 12.11 2.74
C GLU A 61 8.12 11.58 2.09
N ALA A 62 7.90 11.97 0.83
CA ALA A 62 6.84 11.40 0.01
C ALA A 62 7.31 10.09 -0.63
N VAL A 63 6.38 9.17 -0.89
CA VAL A 63 6.69 7.95 -1.65
C VAL A 63 7.14 8.31 -3.07
N ASP A 64 8.27 7.75 -3.48
CA ASP A 64 8.70 7.71 -4.87
C ASP A 64 7.96 6.58 -5.59
N THR A 65 6.96 6.96 -6.38
CA THR A 65 6.14 6.00 -7.14
C THR A 65 6.92 5.34 -8.26
N GLU A 66 7.94 6.01 -8.82
CA GLU A 66 8.76 5.43 -9.89
C GLU A 66 9.66 4.34 -9.33
N HIS A 67 10.29 4.59 -8.17
CA HIS A 67 11.08 3.57 -7.48
C HIS A 67 10.21 2.39 -7.04
N TYR A 68 9.02 2.66 -6.50
CA TYR A 68 8.05 1.62 -6.12
C TYR A 68 7.65 0.75 -7.32
N TYR A 69 7.33 1.38 -8.45
CA TYR A 69 7.00 0.68 -9.69
C TYR A 69 8.18 -0.14 -10.20
N GLY A 70 9.41 0.40 -10.18
CA GLY A 70 10.61 -0.29 -10.63
C GLY A 70 10.83 -1.63 -9.92
N LEU A 71 10.71 -1.65 -8.59
CA LEU A 71 10.89 -2.86 -7.79
C LEU A 71 9.82 -3.91 -8.10
N TRP A 72 8.54 -3.51 -8.14
CA TRP A 72 7.45 -4.44 -8.45
C TRP A 72 7.43 -4.89 -9.91
N ASN A 73 7.80 -4.04 -10.86
CA ASN A 73 7.91 -4.41 -12.26
C ASN A 73 9.06 -5.39 -12.48
N ALA A 74 10.20 -5.23 -11.80
CA ALA A 74 11.29 -6.20 -11.85
C ALA A 74 10.83 -7.59 -11.36
N ALA A 75 10.08 -7.65 -10.25
CA ALA A 75 9.48 -8.88 -9.74
C ALA A 75 8.48 -9.49 -10.75
N ARG A 76 7.58 -8.67 -11.29
CA ARG A 76 6.60 -9.06 -12.32
C ARG A 76 7.28 -9.63 -13.57
N GLU A 77 8.35 -9.01 -14.04
CA GLU A 77 9.10 -9.48 -15.22
C GLU A 77 9.79 -10.82 -14.97
N GLN A 78 10.36 -11.03 -13.77
CA GLN A 78 10.94 -12.31 -13.41
C GLN A 78 9.88 -13.42 -13.39
N ILE A 79 8.70 -13.12 -12.84
CA ILE A 79 7.56 -14.06 -12.83
C ILE A 79 7.06 -14.32 -14.27
N ALA A 80 6.89 -13.29 -15.08
CA ALA A 80 6.46 -13.43 -16.48
C ALA A 80 7.44 -14.27 -17.31
N ARG A 81 8.75 -14.11 -17.10
CA ARG A 81 9.78 -14.96 -17.72
C ARG A 81 9.67 -16.42 -17.28
N HIS A 82 9.34 -16.67 -16.01
CA HIS A 82 9.15 -18.02 -15.49
C HIS A 82 7.89 -18.70 -16.06
N LEU A 83 6.78 -17.96 -16.16
CA LEU A 83 5.51 -18.47 -16.68
C LEU A 83 5.44 -18.53 -18.22
N GLY A 84 6.32 -17.81 -18.91
CA GLY A 84 6.40 -17.81 -20.37
C GLY A 84 5.34 -16.92 -21.07
N HIS A 85 4.63 -16.08 -20.31
CA HIS A 85 3.67 -15.11 -20.86
C HIS A 85 3.63 -13.82 -20.02
N PRO A 86 3.04 -12.72 -20.55
CA PRO A 86 2.89 -11.48 -19.79
C PRO A 86 2.00 -11.66 -18.56
N VAL A 87 2.41 -11.06 -17.44
CA VAL A 87 1.68 -11.03 -16.17
C VAL A 87 1.32 -9.59 -15.84
N LYS A 88 0.08 -9.38 -15.38
CA LYS A 88 -0.41 -8.07 -14.93
C LYS A 88 0.13 -7.71 -13.55
N LEU A 89 0.36 -6.43 -13.31
CA LEU A 89 0.73 -5.90 -12.00
C LEU A 89 -0.37 -4.95 -11.53
N GLU A 90 -0.93 -5.27 -10.38
CA GLU A 90 -1.97 -4.51 -9.71
C GLU A 90 -1.41 -3.81 -8.46
N ILE A 91 -1.98 -2.66 -8.12
CA ILE A 91 -1.66 -1.90 -6.90
C ILE A 91 -2.98 -1.39 -6.30
N GLU A 92 -3.06 -1.38 -4.97
CA GLU A 92 -4.28 -1.10 -4.21
C GLU A 92 -4.08 0.10 -3.25
N PRO A 93 -3.77 1.31 -3.76
CA PRO A 93 -3.52 2.47 -2.93
C PRO A 93 -4.84 3.02 -2.37
N GLY A 94 -5.01 2.95 -1.05
CA GLY A 94 -6.09 3.63 -0.34
C GLY A 94 -5.66 5.03 0.10
N ARG A 95 -4.97 5.08 1.25
CA ARG A 95 -4.49 6.31 1.90
C ARG A 95 -3.76 7.25 0.95
N PHE A 96 -2.89 6.73 0.09
CA PHE A 96 -2.12 7.53 -0.86
C PHE A 96 -2.99 8.36 -1.82
N LEU A 97 -4.13 7.83 -2.27
CA LEU A 97 -5.00 8.54 -3.20
C LEU A 97 -5.86 9.61 -2.53
N VAL A 98 -6.34 9.35 -1.31
CA VAL A 98 -7.44 10.15 -0.72
C VAL A 98 -7.04 10.97 0.50
N ALA A 99 -5.95 10.63 1.20
CA ALA A 99 -5.64 11.24 2.49
C ALA A 99 -5.34 12.74 2.41
N GLN A 100 -4.66 13.18 1.34
CA GLN A 100 -4.32 14.60 1.14
C GLN A 100 -5.47 15.41 0.51
N ALA A 101 -6.51 14.74 0.03
CA ALA A 101 -7.69 15.40 -0.56
C ALA A 101 -8.76 15.75 0.50
N GLY A 102 -8.67 15.19 1.70
CA GLY A 102 -9.64 15.38 2.77
C GLY A 102 -9.18 16.36 3.84
N VAL A 103 -10.07 17.24 4.29
CA VAL A 103 -9.88 18.04 5.51
C VAL A 103 -11.07 17.87 6.45
N LEU A 104 -10.81 17.84 7.75
CA LEU A 104 -11.85 17.86 8.77
C LEU A 104 -11.99 19.29 9.31
N ILE A 105 -13.13 19.92 9.04
CA ILE A 105 -13.48 21.23 9.60
C ILE A 105 -14.25 21.01 10.89
N THR A 106 -13.83 21.68 11.98
CA THR A 106 -14.51 21.62 13.28
C THR A 106 -14.49 22.97 13.98
N GLN A 107 -15.48 23.22 14.83
CA GLN A 107 -15.63 24.46 15.57
C GLN A 107 -14.91 24.38 16.93
N VAL A 108 -14.15 25.43 17.26
CA VAL A 108 -13.63 25.63 18.62
C VAL A 108 -14.78 25.99 19.56
N ARG A 109 -14.93 25.25 20.65
CA ARG A 109 -16.01 25.43 21.64
C ARG A 109 -15.55 26.07 22.94
N SER A 110 -14.28 25.90 23.28
CA SER A 110 -13.70 26.50 24.47
C SER A 110 -12.20 26.67 24.29
N VAL A 111 -11.65 27.74 24.89
CA VAL A 111 -10.23 28.06 24.88
C VAL A 111 -9.78 28.29 26.31
N ASN A 112 -8.85 27.46 26.78
CA ASN A 112 -8.25 27.56 28.11
C ASN A 112 -6.77 27.94 28.00
N LYS A 113 -6.37 29.04 28.63
CA LYS A 113 -4.98 29.52 28.63
C LYS A 113 -4.27 29.08 29.90
N TRP A 114 -3.17 28.36 29.73
CA TRP A 114 -2.24 27.98 30.79
C TRP A 114 -0.92 28.73 30.59
N VAL A 115 -0.11 28.82 31.66
CA VAL A 115 1.17 29.56 31.63
C VAL A 115 2.12 29.05 30.53
N ALA A 116 2.07 27.76 30.21
CA ALA A 116 2.96 27.13 29.21
C ALA A 116 2.27 26.73 27.88
N ALA A 117 0.94 26.79 27.79
CA ALA A 117 0.21 26.30 26.61
C ALA A 117 -1.21 26.89 26.49
N THR A 118 -1.75 26.92 25.27
CA THR A 118 -3.16 27.19 25.02
C THR A 118 -3.84 25.89 24.58
N LEU A 119 -4.93 25.52 25.24
CA LEU A 119 -5.73 24.34 24.90
C LEU A 119 -7.05 24.79 24.26
N CYS A 120 -7.35 24.27 23.07
CA CYS A 120 -8.60 24.51 22.36
C CYS A 120 -9.42 23.22 22.31
N TRP A 121 -10.65 23.26 22.82
CA TRP A 121 -11.59 22.15 22.75
C TRP A 121 -12.41 22.25 21.47
N LEU A 122 -12.38 21.22 20.64
CA LEU A 122 -13.12 21.13 19.38
C LEU A 122 -14.46 20.43 19.61
N MET A 123 -15.46 20.70 18.76
CA MET A 123 -16.73 19.96 18.81
C MET A 123 -16.47 18.44 18.75
N PRO A 124 -17.03 17.64 19.67
CA PRO A 124 -16.90 16.18 19.60
C PRO A 124 -17.60 15.69 18.33
N GLY A 125 -16.88 14.92 17.50
CA GLY A 125 -17.42 14.38 16.26
C GLY A 125 -18.47 13.31 16.55
N SER A 126 -19.75 13.69 16.67
CA SER A 126 -20.88 12.76 16.64
C SER A 126 -22.22 13.48 16.43
N THR A 127 -22.43 14.13 15.28
CA THR A 127 -23.76 14.23 14.62
C THR A 127 -23.60 14.76 13.19
N ILE A 128 -23.90 13.91 12.20
CA ILE A 128 -24.65 14.31 11.01
C ILE A 128 -26.05 13.74 11.22
#